data_AF-A0A1L8QX77-F1
#
_entry.id   AF-A0A1L8QX77-F1
#
_cell.length_a   1.000
_cell.length_b   1.000
_cell.length_c   1.000
_cell.angle_alpha   90.00
_cell.angle_beta   90.00
_cell.angle_gamma   90.00
#
_symmetry.space_group_name_H-M   'P 1'
#
loop_
_entity.id
_entity.type
_entity.pdbx_description
1 polymer ?
#
loop_
_entity_poly.entity_id
_entity_poly.type
_entity_poly.pdbx_seq_one_letter_code
_entity_poly.pdbx_strand_id
1 'polypeptide(L)'
;MLYLSNRYSVPLGTYHALGKVVQLKIDQTRLIIYDSENGETLGKHNLSKEKGKLIQDKNHLRDRTKGISAMMESTIGKFEAQVLAQIFMLEIKKKYPRYIRDQLQLVNQQWNHFPSIFVNSGLKLCVEKRLFSASELKDMIRFLTESAQHEPIELFEESPAKIKPLDEQLNDILEIKPSIRSLETYLPFLEGGTNN
;
A
#
# COMPACT_ATOMS: atom_id res chain seq x y z
N MET A 1 -10.14 22.18 -22.74
CA MET A 1 -10.86 21.37 -23.75
C MET A 1 -12.01 22.21 -24.31
N LEU A 2 -12.28 22.15 -25.62
CA LEU A 2 -13.35 22.93 -26.29
C LEU A 2 -14.54 22.04 -26.65
N TYR A 3 -15.74 22.42 -26.20
CA TYR A 3 -16.99 21.73 -26.55
C TYR A 3 -18.14 22.73 -26.63
N LEU A 4 -18.95 22.67 -27.70
CA LEU A 4 -20.06 23.59 -27.98
C LEU A 4 -19.70 25.07 -27.75
N SER A 5 -18.57 25.49 -28.34
CA SER A 5 -18.04 26.86 -28.20
C SER A 5 -17.69 27.30 -26.77
N ASN A 6 -17.62 26.36 -25.82
CA ASN A 6 -17.20 26.61 -24.44
C ASN A 6 -15.89 25.89 -24.13
N ARG A 7 -15.11 26.47 -23.21
CA ARG A 7 -13.88 25.88 -22.68
C ARG A 7 -14.17 25.20 -21.35
N TYR A 8 -13.89 23.91 -21.26
CA TYR A 8 -13.93 23.15 -20.01
C TYR A 8 -12.50 22.86 -19.55
N SER A 9 -12.21 23.18 -18.29
CA SER A 9 -10.91 22.91 -17.69
C SER A 9 -10.66 21.42 -17.49
N VAL A 10 -9.40 21.01 -17.46
CA VAL A 10 -8.95 19.68 -17.00
C VAL A 10 -7.86 19.88 -15.93
N PRO A 11 -7.59 18.89 -15.08
CA PRO A 11 -6.55 18.99 -14.06
C PRO A 11 -5.18 19.37 -14.65
N LEU A 12 -4.42 20.18 -13.91
CA LEU A 12 -3.01 20.45 -14.23
C LEU A 12 -2.24 19.14 -14.47
N GLY A 13 -1.41 19.12 -15.50
CA GLY A 13 -0.66 17.92 -15.92
C GLY A 13 -1.43 17.00 -16.87
N THR A 14 -2.71 17.25 -17.17
CA THR A 14 -3.44 16.48 -18.18
C THR A 14 -2.92 16.75 -19.59
N TYR A 15 -2.44 17.96 -19.87
CA TYR A 15 -1.91 18.29 -21.19
C TYR A 15 -0.41 17.96 -21.24
N HIS A 16 -0.04 16.88 -21.93
CA HIS A 16 1.36 16.56 -22.23
C HIS A 16 1.73 17.09 -23.61
N ALA A 17 2.99 17.53 -23.79
CA ALA A 17 3.50 18.07 -25.05
C ALA A 17 3.39 17.10 -26.24
N LEU A 18 3.28 15.80 -25.96
CA LEU A 18 3.10 14.73 -26.95
C LEU A 18 1.64 14.54 -27.41
N GLY A 19 0.70 15.37 -26.94
CA GLY A 19 -0.70 15.32 -27.36
C GLY A 19 -1.49 14.24 -26.64
N LYS A 20 -2.04 14.57 -25.48
CA LYS A 20 -2.93 13.64 -24.76
C LYS A 20 -4.33 13.66 -25.38
N VAL A 21 -4.83 12.48 -25.78
CA VAL A 21 -6.20 12.32 -26.27
C VAL A 21 -7.14 12.15 -25.08
N VAL A 22 -8.27 12.85 -25.13
CA VAL A 22 -9.32 12.77 -24.11
C VAL A 22 -10.65 12.50 -24.79
N GLN A 23 -11.49 11.71 -24.14
CA GLN A 23 -12.83 11.38 -24.61
C GLN A 23 -13.90 12.09 -23.77
N LEU A 24 -15.08 12.24 -24.36
CA LEU A 24 -16.20 12.99 -23.81
C LEU A 24 -17.46 12.14 -23.76
N LYS A 25 -18.11 12.15 -22.61
CA LYS A 25 -19.42 11.54 -22.40
C LYS A 25 -20.35 12.59 -21.85
N ILE A 26 -21.52 12.68 -22.47
CA ILE A 26 -22.60 13.49 -21.94
C ILE A 26 -23.50 12.58 -21.13
N ASP A 27 -23.72 12.95 -19.88
CA ASP A 27 -24.66 12.30 -18.99
C ASP A 27 -25.69 13.34 -18.53
N GLN A 28 -26.86 13.31 -19.16
CA GLN A 28 -27.96 14.26 -18.96
C GLN A 28 -27.53 15.73 -19.16
N THR A 29 -27.18 16.41 -18.06
CA THR A 29 -26.76 17.82 -18.01
C THR A 29 -25.28 18.00 -17.71
N ARG A 30 -24.52 16.91 -17.63
CA ARG A 30 -23.11 16.90 -17.27
C ARG A 30 -22.24 16.43 -18.44
N LEU A 31 -21.14 17.14 -18.62
CA LEU A 31 -20.04 16.77 -19.48
C LEU A 31 -18.96 16.11 -18.64
N ILE A 32 -18.66 14.85 -18.95
CA ILE A 32 -17.62 14.05 -18.30
C ILE A 32 -16.46 13.91 -19.28
N ILE A 33 -15.28 14.32 -18.83
CA ILE A 33 -14.03 14.22 -19.59
C ILE A 33 -13.25 13.04 -19.02
N TYR A 34 -12.76 12.15 -19.87
CA TYR A 34 -11.93 11.03 -19.46
C TYR A 34 -10.72 10.87 -20.36
N ASP A 35 -9.67 10.31 -19.79
CA ASP A 35 -8.43 9.94 -20.44
C ASP A 35 -8.67 8.72 -21.31
N SER A 36 -8.30 8.78 -22.60
CA SER A 36 -8.59 7.72 -23.55
C SER A 36 -7.75 6.46 -23.33
N GLU A 37 -6.58 6.58 -22.70
CA GLU A 37 -5.64 5.45 -22.55
C GLU A 37 -6.01 4.56 -21.36
N ASN A 38 -6.35 5.17 -20.23
CA ASN A 38 -6.65 4.46 -18.98
C ASN A 38 -8.13 4.54 -18.58
N GLY A 39 -8.97 5.23 -19.36
CA GLY A 39 -10.41 5.37 -19.10
C GLY A 39 -10.74 6.28 -17.92
N GLU A 40 -9.76 7.01 -17.39
CA GLU A 40 -9.96 7.70 -16.13
C GLU A 40 -10.70 9.03 -16.28
N THR A 41 -11.64 9.31 -15.39
CA THR A 41 -12.32 10.61 -15.36
C THR A 41 -11.37 11.74 -14.96
N LEU A 42 -11.13 12.65 -15.90
CA LEU A 42 -10.33 13.86 -15.75
C LEU A 42 -11.13 15.01 -15.15
N GLY A 43 -12.43 15.10 -15.44
CA GLY A 43 -13.27 16.17 -14.92
C GLY A 43 -14.75 15.96 -15.19
N LYS A 44 -15.59 16.51 -14.33
CA LYS A 44 -17.06 16.53 -14.49
C LYS A 44 -17.53 17.96 -14.40
N HIS A 45 -18.26 18.41 -15.41
CA HIS A 45 -18.74 19.80 -15.50
C HIS A 45 -20.22 19.83 -15.86
N ASN A 46 -20.93 20.85 -15.40
CA ASN A 46 -22.26 21.14 -15.90
C ASN A 46 -22.15 21.73 -17.31
N LEU A 47 -23.04 21.31 -18.22
CA LEU A 47 -23.11 21.86 -19.56
C LEU A 47 -23.60 23.32 -19.51
N SER A 48 -22.82 24.23 -20.09
CA SER A 48 -23.24 25.62 -20.29
C SER A 48 -24.13 25.73 -21.52
N LYS A 49 -25.28 26.40 -21.38
CA LYS A 49 -26.17 26.77 -22.50
C LYS A 49 -25.69 28.03 -23.23
N GLU A 50 -24.89 28.86 -22.56
CA GLU A 50 -24.24 30.02 -23.15
C GLU A 50 -23.01 29.61 -23.97
N LYS A 51 -22.56 30.45 -24.90
CA LYS A 51 -21.36 30.22 -25.73
C LYS A 51 -20.19 31.09 -25.24
N GLY A 52 -18.96 30.64 -25.48
CA GLY A 52 -17.73 31.39 -25.19
C GLY A 52 -17.29 31.35 -23.73
N LYS A 53 -17.95 30.60 -22.85
CA LYS A 53 -17.64 30.54 -21.43
C LYS A 53 -16.45 29.64 -21.13
N LEU A 54 -15.74 29.97 -20.05
CA LEU A 54 -14.78 29.08 -19.39
C LEU A 54 -15.46 28.47 -18.17
N ILE A 55 -15.68 27.15 -18.22
CA ILE A 55 -16.21 26.35 -17.12
C ILE A 55 -15.03 25.67 -16.45
N GLN A 56 -14.60 26.24 -15.33
CA GLN A 56 -13.40 25.82 -14.61
C GLN A 56 -13.73 25.24 -13.24
N ASP A 57 -13.19 24.07 -12.93
CA ASP A 57 -13.17 23.56 -11.56
C ASP A 57 -11.96 24.16 -10.82
N LYS A 58 -12.19 24.74 -9.64
CA LYS A 58 -11.14 25.29 -8.77
C LYS A 58 -10.09 24.22 -8.42
N ASN A 59 -10.49 22.96 -8.29
CA ASN A 59 -9.59 21.85 -7.99
C ASN A 59 -8.58 21.58 -9.12
N HIS A 60 -8.91 21.97 -10.36
CA HIS A 60 -8.00 21.79 -11.50
C HIS A 60 -6.80 22.74 -11.48
N LEU A 61 -6.90 23.86 -10.75
CA LEU A 61 -5.85 24.88 -10.62
C LEU A 61 -4.82 24.56 -9.54
N ARG A 62 -5.08 23.59 -8.66
CA ARG A 62 -4.20 23.30 -7.53
C ARG A 62 -3.06 22.38 -7.97
N ASP A 63 -1.82 22.84 -7.81
CA ASP A 63 -0.65 21.99 -7.94
C ASP A 63 -0.61 21.00 -6.77
N ARG A 64 -1.08 19.77 -7.01
CA ARG A 64 -1.15 18.73 -5.98
C ARG A 64 0.23 18.16 -5.65
N THR A 65 1.25 18.38 -6.49
CA THR A 65 2.57 17.75 -6.36
C THR A 65 3.32 18.24 -5.11
N LYS A 66 3.28 19.54 -4.82
CA LYS A 66 3.93 20.15 -3.64
C LYS A 66 3.46 19.55 -2.32
N GLY A 67 2.16 19.27 -2.20
CA GLY A 67 1.60 18.63 -1.01
C GLY A 67 1.97 17.16 -0.86
N ILE A 68 2.32 16.46 -1.95
CA ILE A 68 2.74 15.06 -1.88
C ILE A 68 4.14 14.94 -1.32
N SER A 69 5.09 15.81 -1.71
CA SER A 69 6.46 15.74 -1.20
C SER A 69 6.51 15.92 0.33
N ALA A 70 5.85 16.96 0.86
CA ALA A 70 5.79 17.18 2.31
C ALA A 70 5.08 16.01 3.05
N MET A 71 4.02 15.46 2.46
CA MET A 71 3.33 14.31 3.05
C MET A 71 4.22 13.06 3.06
N MET A 72 4.99 12.85 2.01
CA MET A 72 5.94 11.74 1.90
C MET A 72 7.06 11.86 2.94
N GLU A 73 7.69 13.02 3.05
CA GLU A 73 8.72 13.29 4.06
C GLU A 73 8.21 13.06 5.48
N SER A 74 7.02 13.59 5.80
CA SER A 74 6.37 13.38 7.10
C SER A 74 6.07 11.89 7.36
N THR A 75 5.67 11.14 6.32
CA THR A 75 5.39 9.70 6.45
C THR A 75 6.67 8.91 6.66
N ILE A 76 7.74 9.22 5.92
CA ILE A 76 9.06 8.58 6.06
C ILE A 76 9.62 8.79 7.47
N GLY A 77 9.47 10.00 8.02
CA GLY A 77 9.96 10.33 9.36
C GLY A 77 9.31 9.55 10.51
N LYS A 78 8.19 8.87 10.28
CA LYS A 78 7.56 7.99 11.29
C LYS A 78 8.26 6.63 11.41
N PHE A 79 8.90 6.16 10.35
CA PHE A 79 9.55 4.86 10.35
C PHE A 79 10.94 4.92 10.99
N GLU A 80 11.30 3.86 11.70
CA GLU A 80 12.65 3.70 12.25
C GLU A 80 13.69 3.58 11.13
N ALA A 81 13.41 2.73 10.13
CA ALA A 81 14.27 2.53 8.97
C ALA A 81 13.91 3.51 7.83
N GLN A 82 14.29 4.79 8.00
CA GLN A 82 13.94 5.86 7.05
C GLN A 82 14.42 5.57 5.61
N VAL A 83 15.57 4.94 5.44
CA VAL A 83 16.09 4.56 4.10
C VAL A 83 15.16 3.57 3.40
N LEU A 84 14.70 2.54 4.12
CA LEU A 84 13.75 1.56 3.58
C LEU A 84 12.39 2.21 3.28
N ALA A 85 11.94 3.11 4.16
CA ALA A 85 10.72 3.86 3.94
C ALA A 85 10.82 4.74 2.69
N GLN A 86 11.96 5.40 2.47
CA GLN A 86 12.19 6.22 1.28
C GLN A 86 12.14 5.37 0.00
N ILE A 87 12.81 4.21 -0.02
CA ILE A 87 12.75 3.27 -1.15
C ILE A 87 11.30 2.87 -1.43
N PHE A 88 10.59 2.43 -0.40
CA PHE A 88 9.19 1.99 -0.52
C PHE A 88 8.28 3.11 -1.05
N MET A 89 8.39 4.34 -0.54
CA MET A 89 7.57 5.46 -0.99
C MET A 89 7.89 5.92 -2.42
N LEU A 90 9.16 5.86 -2.83
CA LEU A 90 9.56 6.18 -4.21
C LEU A 90 9.02 5.15 -5.20
N GLU A 91 9.09 3.86 -4.88
CA GLU A 91 8.51 2.80 -5.70
C GLU A 91 6.98 2.92 -5.79
N ILE A 92 6.29 3.22 -4.68
CA ILE A 92 4.84 3.51 -4.71
C ILE A 92 4.53 4.70 -5.61
N LYS A 93 5.30 5.80 -5.51
CA LYS A 93 5.09 6.99 -6.34
C LYS A 93 5.29 6.70 -7.82
N LYS A 94 6.26 5.84 -8.16
CA LYS A 94 6.52 5.39 -9.53
C LYS A 94 5.39 4.49 -10.04
N LYS A 95 4.91 3.55 -9.23
CA LYS A 95 3.87 2.58 -9.59
C LYS A 95 2.47 3.19 -9.64
N TYR A 96 2.17 4.11 -8.72
CA TYR A 96 0.86 4.74 -8.54
C TYR A 96 0.96 6.27 -8.49
N PRO A 97 1.45 6.95 -9.54
CA PRO A 97 1.70 8.39 -9.52
C PRO A 97 0.43 9.19 -9.26
N ARG A 98 -0.72 8.69 -9.72
CA ARG A 98 -2.01 9.34 -9.50
C ARG A 98 -2.60 9.11 -8.12
N TYR A 99 -2.50 7.87 -7.63
CA TYR A 99 -3.06 7.45 -6.34
C TYR A 99 -2.09 7.63 -5.18
N ILE A 100 -0.94 8.31 -5.39
CA ILE A 100 0.10 8.46 -4.38
C ILE A 100 -0.43 9.09 -3.08
N ARG A 101 -1.38 10.04 -3.16
CA ARG A 101 -1.99 10.62 -1.95
C ARG A 101 -2.73 9.55 -1.15
N ASP A 102 -3.54 8.76 -1.82
CA ASP A 102 -4.38 7.74 -1.19
C ASP A 102 -3.51 6.62 -0.62
N GLN A 103 -2.46 6.23 -1.34
CA GLN A 103 -1.44 5.28 -0.88
C GLN A 103 -0.76 5.80 0.40
N LEU A 104 -0.28 7.05 0.41
CA LEU A 104 0.32 7.67 1.60
C LEU A 104 -0.67 7.78 2.76
N GLN A 105 -1.93 8.13 2.50
CA GLN A 105 -2.97 8.16 3.52
C GLN A 105 -3.18 6.78 4.14
N LEU A 106 -3.25 5.73 3.32
CA LEU A 106 -3.44 4.37 3.79
C LEU A 106 -2.25 3.87 4.61
N VAL A 107 -1.02 4.19 4.23
CA VAL A 107 0.18 3.93 5.06
C VAL A 107 0.05 4.66 6.40
N ASN A 108 -0.27 5.95 6.38
CA ASN A 108 -0.42 6.74 7.61
C ASN A 108 -1.55 6.23 8.52
N GLN A 109 -2.60 5.66 7.94
CA GLN A 109 -3.65 5.02 8.73
C GLN A 109 -3.11 3.82 9.51
N GLN A 110 -2.15 3.05 9.00
CA GLN A 110 -1.62 1.88 9.72
C GLN A 110 -0.97 2.28 11.04
N TRP A 111 -0.28 3.42 11.07
CA TRP A 111 0.31 4.00 12.28
C TRP A 111 -0.71 4.33 13.38
N ASN A 112 -1.98 4.54 13.02
CA ASN A 112 -3.04 4.80 13.99
C ASN A 112 -3.71 3.52 14.51
N HIS A 113 -3.62 2.42 13.78
CA HIS A 113 -4.34 1.18 14.08
C HIS A 113 -3.44 0.10 14.67
N PHE A 114 -2.14 0.14 14.39
CA PHE A 114 -1.20 -0.91 14.79
C PHE A 114 -0.04 -0.31 15.60
N PRO A 115 0.47 -1.05 16.60
CA PRO A 115 1.71 -0.68 17.28
C PRO A 115 2.89 -0.50 16.32
N SER A 116 3.79 0.44 16.63
CA SER A 116 4.96 0.79 15.82
C SER A 116 5.78 -0.42 15.38
N ILE A 117 5.94 -1.41 16.26
CA ILE A 117 6.74 -2.61 16.01
C ILE A 117 6.24 -3.40 14.79
N PHE A 118 4.92 -3.55 14.63
CA PHE A 118 4.34 -4.28 13.50
C PHE A 118 4.43 -3.47 12.21
N VAL A 119 4.25 -2.15 12.29
CA VAL A 119 4.35 -1.26 11.12
C VAL A 119 5.78 -1.21 10.58
N ASN A 120 6.78 -1.08 11.46
CA ASN A 120 8.20 -1.11 11.09
C ASN A 120 8.63 -2.48 10.53
N SER A 121 8.21 -3.59 11.17
CA SER A 121 8.49 -4.94 10.67
C SER A 121 7.81 -5.22 9.33
N GLY A 122 6.56 -4.78 9.17
CA GLY A 122 5.82 -4.87 7.91
C GLY A 122 6.53 -4.15 6.77
N LEU A 123 7.07 -2.95 7.01
CA LEU A 123 7.85 -2.23 6.00
C LEU A 123 9.08 -3.03 5.57
N LYS A 124 9.86 -3.57 6.52
CA LYS A 124 11.08 -4.35 6.22
C LYS A 124 10.75 -5.53 5.31
N LEU A 125 9.73 -6.32 5.68
CA LEU A 125 9.28 -7.48 4.91
C LEU A 125 8.72 -7.11 3.54
N CYS A 126 7.96 -6.01 3.44
CA CYS A 126 7.45 -5.54 2.14
C CYS A 126 8.60 -5.17 1.19
N VAL A 127 9.63 -4.46 1.66
CA VAL A 127 10.78 -4.10 0.84
C VAL A 127 11.56 -5.35 0.42
N GLU A 128 11.82 -6.27 1.35
CA GLU A 128 12.50 -7.55 1.08
C GLU A 128 11.76 -8.36 0.00
N LYS A 129 10.43 -8.47 0.13
CA LYS A 129 9.57 -9.20 -0.80
C LYS A 129 9.18 -8.40 -2.04
N ARG A 130 9.69 -7.16 -2.20
CA ARG A 130 9.36 -6.23 -3.29
C ARG A 130 7.86 -5.96 -3.47
N LEU A 131 7.14 -5.91 -2.37
CA LEU A 131 5.73 -5.52 -2.32
C LEU A 131 5.68 -3.99 -2.17
N PHE A 132 5.14 -3.30 -3.17
CA PHE A 132 5.20 -1.84 -3.26
C PHE A 132 3.81 -1.25 -3.45
N SER A 133 2.91 -1.50 -2.50
CA SER A 133 1.63 -0.83 -2.36
C SER A 133 1.24 -0.74 -0.88
N ALA A 134 0.44 0.25 -0.54
CA ALA A 134 -0.05 0.43 0.82
C ALA A 134 -0.99 -0.70 1.25
N SER A 135 -1.75 -1.29 0.32
CA SER A 135 -2.60 -2.45 0.59
C SER A 135 -1.77 -3.67 0.99
N GLU A 136 -0.68 -3.96 0.25
CA GLU A 136 0.22 -5.07 0.61
C GLU A 136 0.87 -4.84 1.97
N LEU A 137 1.26 -3.60 2.29
CA LEU A 137 1.77 -3.26 3.62
C LEU A 137 0.72 -3.50 4.70
N LYS A 138 -0.53 -3.06 4.49
CA LYS A 138 -1.64 -3.30 5.41
C LYS A 138 -1.87 -4.80 5.65
N ASP A 139 -1.84 -5.60 4.61
CA ASP A 139 -2.06 -7.04 4.71
C ASP A 139 -0.89 -7.75 5.41
N MET A 140 0.35 -7.31 5.13
CA MET A 140 1.54 -7.79 5.84
C MET A 140 1.48 -7.45 7.34
N ILE A 141 1.14 -6.22 7.71
CA ILE A 141 1.01 -5.81 9.11
C ILE A 141 -0.05 -6.64 9.81
N ARG A 142 -1.19 -6.89 9.14
CA ARG A 142 -2.26 -7.73 9.70
C ARG A 142 -1.79 -9.15 9.94
N PHE A 143 -1.14 -9.77 8.95
CA PHE A 143 -0.56 -11.09 9.09
C PHE A 143 0.41 -11.16 10.28
N LEU A 144 1.32 -10.20 10.42
CA LEU A 144 2.26 -10.16 11.54
C LEU A 144 1.56 -10.01 12.90
N THR A 145 0.51 -9.19 12.95
CA THR A 145 -0.25 -8.96 14.17
C THR A 145 -1.02 -10.21 14.58
N GLU A 146 -1.67 -10.89 13.63
CA GLU A 146 -2.44 -12.12 13.87
C GLU A 146 -1.54 -13.30 14.29
N SER A 147 -0.39 -13.47 13.64
CA SER A 147 0.60 -14.49 13.99
C SER A 147 1.15 -14.29 15.40
N ALA A 148 1.36 -13.04 15.82
CA ALA A 148 1.81 -12.73 17.19
C ALA A 148 0.74 -12.97 18.27
N GLN A 149 -0.53 -13.14 17.90
CA GLN A 149 -1.61 -13.48 18.84
C GLN A 149 -1.81 -15.00 19.00
N HIS A 150 -1.30 -15.81 18.07
CA HIS A 150 -1.56 -17.26 18.02
C HIS A 150 -0.34 -18.16 18.31
N GLU A 151 0.88 -17.61 18.43
CA GLU A 151 2.07 -18.38 18.83
C GLU A 151 2.92 -17.66 19.91
N PRO A 152 3.48 -18.38 20.90
CA PRO A 152 4.63 -17.90 21.66
C PRO A 152 5.84 -17.83 20.71
N ILE A 153 6.43 -16.63 20.60
CA ILE A 153 7.51 -16.30 19.67
C ILE A 153 8.76 -17.14 20.00
N GLU A 154 9.10 -18.12 19.18
CA GLU A 154 10.50 -18.47 18.92
C GLU A 154 10.88 -17.85 17.58
N LEU A 155 11.50 -16.67 17.59
CA LEU A 155 12.34 -16.18 16.50
C LEU A 155 13.20 -15.02 17.03
N PHE A 156 14.51 -15.14 16.78
CA PHE A 156 15.64 -14.27 17.16
C PHE A 156 16.25 -14.51 18.56
N GLU A 157 16.91 -15.65 18.75
CA GLU A 157 18.01 -15.74 19.73
C GLU A 157 19.35 -15.41 19.05
N GLU A 158 19.80 -14.16 19.20
CA GLU A 158 21.24 -13.88 19.26
C GLU A 158 21.70 -13.94 20.73
N SER A 159 22.41 -15.03 21.05
CA SER A 159 23.36 -15.22 22.16
C SER A 159 22.89 -15.31 23.63
N PRO A 160 23.67 -16.03 24.47
CA PRO A 160 23.13 -16.83 25.57
C PRO A 160 23.15 -16.07 26.90
N ALA A 161 21.98 -15.79 27.44
CA ALA A 161 21.84 -15.42 28.84
C ALA A 161 21.27 -16.62 29.60
N LYS A 162 22.10 -17.23 30.44
CA LYS A 162 21.76 -18.35 31.33
C LYS A 162 20.69 -17.90 32.34
N ILE A 163 19.42 -18.17 32.05
CA ILE A 163 18.34 -17.90 32.99
C ILE A 163 18.34 -19.03 34.02
N LYS A 164 18.56 -18.70 35.30
CA LYS A 164 18.31 -19.62 36.41
C LYS A 164 16.83 -19.51 36.80
N PRO A 165 16.09 -20.62 36.95
CA PRO A 165 14.68 -20.58 37.32
C PRO A 165 14.50 -20.15 38.77
N LEU A 166 13.50 -19.28 38.97
CA LEU A 166 12.99 -18.81 40.26
C LEU A 166 11.77 -19.66 40.66
N ASP A 167 11.96 -20.97 40.82
CA ASP A 167 11.13 -21.83 41.67
C ASP A 167 11.67 -23.26 41.67
N GLU A 168 11.69 -23.92 42.82
CA GLU A 168 12.30 -25.26 43.00
C GLU A 168 11.35 -26.40 42.56
N GLN A 169 10.12 -26.07 42.16
CA GLN A 169 9.07 -27.05 41.85
C GLN A 169 8.78 -27.27 40.36
N LEU A 170 9.59 -26.74 39.44
CA LEU A 170 9.40 -26.89 37.97
C LEU A 170 10.42 -27.80 37.28
N ASN A 171 11.27 -28.51 38.02
CA ASN A 171 12.25 -29.43 37.43
C ASN A 171 11.61 -30.66 36.77
N ASP A 172 10.45 -31.11 37.25
CA ASP A 172 9.79 -32.33 36.73
C ASP A 172 9.10 -32.14 35.36
N ILE A 173 8.89 -30.90 34.92
CA ILE A 173 8.30 -30.62 33.59
C ILE A 173 9.38 -30.57 32.50
N LEU A 174 10.65 -30.35 32.88
CA LEU A 174 11.79 -30.24 31.94
C LEU A 174 12.26 -31.59 31.37
N GLU A 175 11.85 -32.72 31.94
CA GLU A 175 12.21 -34.06 31.44
C GLU A 175 11.20 -34.66 30.45
N ILE A 176 10.09 -33.98 30.18
CA ILE A 176 9.11 -34.46 29.20
C ILE A 176 9.63 -34.19 27.79
N LYS A 177 10.35 -35.17 27.23
CA LYS A 177 10.64 -35.19 25.78
C LYS A 177 9.34 -35.48 25.03
N PRO A 178 8.82 -34.57 24.19
CA PRO A 178 7.67 -34.88 23.36
C PRO A 178 8.03 -36.02 22.40
N SER A 179 7.13 -36.98 22.23
CA SER A 179 7.28 -38.05 21.25
C SER A 179 7.26 -37.46 19.85
N ILE A 180 8.44 -37.33 19.25
CA ILE A 180 8.60 -36.93 17.86
C ILE A 180 8.26 -38.16 17.02
N ARG A 181 7.14 -38.12 16.27
CA ARG A 181 6.84 -39.16 15.28
C ARG A 181 7.86 -39.09 14.14
N SER A 182 8.38 -40.24 13.69
CA SER A 182 9.38 -40.26 12.62
C SER A 182 8.81 -39.70 11.32
N LEU A 183 9.68 -38.98 10.60
CA LEU A 183 9.39 -38.30 9.32
C LEU A 183 8.96 -39.28 8.21
N GLU A 184 9.14 -40.59 8.42
CA GLU A 184 8.68 -41.67 7.52
C GLU A 184 7.15 -41.70 7.34
N THR A 185 6.40 -41.16 8.31
CA THR A 185 4.92 -41.10 8.23
C THR A 185 4.43 -40.20 7.09
N TYR A 186 5.25 -39.23 6.65
CA TYR A 186 4.89 -38.24 5.63
C TYR A 186 5.45 -38.55 4.24
N LEU A 187 6.34 -39.55 4.11
CA LEU A 187 6.88 -40.00 2.82
C LEU A 187 5.81 -40.46 1.81
N PRO A 188 4.75 -41.20 2.17
CA PRO A 188 3.78 -41.68 1.17
C PRO A 188 2.88 -40.58 0.58
N PHE A 189 2.96 -39.34 1.07
CA PHE A 189 2.19 -38.20 0.55
C PHE A 189 3.02 -37.25 -0.33
N LEU A 190 4.34 -37.47 -0.43
CA LEU A 190 5.25 -36.65 -1.25
C LEU A 190 5.64 -37.29 -2.58
N GLU A 191 5.47 -38.61 -2.74
CA GLU A 191 5.57 -39.27 -4.04
C GLU A 191 4.22 -39.17 -4.77
N GLY A 192 4.09 -38.10 -5.55
CA GLY A 192 2.93 -37.83 -6.40
C GLY A 192 2.56 -39.01 -7.31
N GLY A 193 1.25 -39.10 -7.56
CA GLY A 193 0.61 -40.17 -8.30
C GLY A 193 1.24 -40.47 -9.66
N THR A 194 1.46 -41.76 -9.88
CA THR A 194 1.50 -42.35 -11.21
C THR A 194 0.17 -43.04 -11.49
N ASN A 195 -0.22 -42.94 -12.77
CA ASN A 195 -1.31 -43.64 -13.47
C ASN A 195 -2.69 -42.98 -13.49
N ASN A 196 -3.00 -42.35 -14.62
CA ASN A 196 -3.64 -43.09 -15.72
C ASN A 196 -3.19 -42.55 -17.08
#